data_AF-A0A9Q9IQH9-F1
#
_entry.id   AF-A0A9Q9IQH9-F1
#
_cell.length_a   1.000
_cell.length_b   1.000
_cell.length_c   1.000
_cell.angle_alpha   90.00
_cell.angle_beta   90.00
_cell.angle_gamma   90.00
#
_symmetry.space_group_name_H-M   'P 1'
#
loop_
_entity.id
_entity.type
_entity.pdbx_description
1 polymer ?
#
loop_
_entity_poly.entity_id
_entity_poly.type
_entity_poly.pdbx_seq_one_letter_code
_entity_poly.pdbx_strand_id
1 'polypeptide(L)'
;MDATTGLTVGTTSASGGDWRWRVPAGLPSSLYRAEFAEAAEPVYFVVRAQAPDRGGRMLVVVPFMTWQAYNRIGEPGAGLYLSEQPDRAFRVSFDRPGGGPAGFWEDRFYRWVRTAGYAADFCSDVDLHAATAGLAGYPLLVVAGHVEYWTWQMRDAVESFTAAGGNVAFLGGNTCWWQARLEDGGRTLVCYRDALADPVAATDPARTTVEWSAEPVSRPENSMTGVSFRAGGGCWQRQEVMAEVGYTARFAGHWVFAGTGLRDGDEFARGAVGYETDAAQFEEVAGVPLATGRDGGPRSLVILATADLTGWRDYGQGGHATMAIFQRGRGTVFNAATVNWGNRLDDPVVDRITRNVLDRLARPGTGEEWQPVGAAPDVRALTTGGERLFAATGDGTLLHREFHAQNLPWRPVLRGPRVVGLAGSREAHHDRPVELYGLAEDGWILSRPPVTGPAGWRRLCPAVPGAVAIAVVFQGIFVATADGLLWHAALADLAGRPGHVPAATGDQAGAGAEPGAEPDPDPGPVTWTPSGDAGGAVALAAMSGRLFAVDGEGRLRTRAGTVAPAPWTTLGAAGDAVALCAHAGRLVAGTADGRLVWRNVVAPGGG
;
A
#
# COMPACT_ATOMS: atom_id res chain seq x y z
N MET A 1 -22.73 -23.94 -20.45
CA MET A 1 -21.26 -23.97 -20.68
C MET A 1 -20.58 -23.17 -19.57
N ASP A 2 -19.45 -23.63 -19.04
CA ASP A 2 -18.59 -22.83 -18.17
C ASP A 2 -17.81 -21.84 -19.03
N ALA A 3 -18.06 -20.54 -18.84
CA ALA A 3 -17.47 -19.49 -19.66
C ALA A 3 -15.96 -19.33 -19.43
N THR A 4 -15.47 -19.77 -18.28
CA THR A 4 -14.05 -19.65 -17.88
C THR A 4 -13.18 -20.75 -18.48
N THR A 5 -13.75 -21.91 -18.80
CA THR A 5 -13.03 -23.06 -19.36
C THR A 5 -13.46 -23.42 -20.78
N GLY A 6 -14.63 -22.95 -21.22
CA GLY A 6 -15.24 -23.35 -22.48
C GLY A 6 -15.86 -24.75 -22.47
N LEU A 7 -15.95 -25.40 -21.31
CA LEU A 7 -16.48 -26.75 -21.20
C LEU A 7 -18.01 -26.75 -21.10
N THR A 8 -18.67 -27.61 -21.88
CA THR A 8 -20.12 -27.85 -21.74
C THR A 8 -20.38 -28.76 -20.56
N VAL A 9 -21.00 -28.21 -19.51
CA VAL A 9 -21.35 -28.95 -18.28
C VAL A 9 -22.70 -29.67 -18.35
N GLY A 10 -23.49 -29.43 -19.38
CA GLY A 10 -24.77 -30.08 -19.60
C GLY A 10 -25.55 -29.47 -20.76
N THR A 11 -26.48 -30.26 -21.29
CA THR A 11 -27.43 -29.88 -22.34
C THR A 11 -28.81 -30.36 -21.92
N THR A 12 -29.84 -29.56 -22.19
CA THR A 12 -31.23 -29.93 -21.93
C THR A 12 -32.13 -29.35 -23.01
N SER A 13 -33.32 -29.92 -23.17
CA SER A 13 -34.37 -29.43 -24.06
C SER A 13 -35.59 -29.03 -23.25
N ALA A 14 -36.21 -27.90 -23.56
CA ALA A 14 -37.47 -27.47 -22.98
C ALA A 14 -38.40 -26.93 -24.07
N SER A 15 -39.70 -27.09 -23.86
CA SER A 15 -40.76 -26.57 -24.73
C SER A 15 -41.50 -25.43 -24.02
N GLY A 16 -41.61 -24.27 -24.66
CA GLY A 16 -42.29 -23.08 -24.12
C GLY A 16 -41.38 -21.84 -24.06
N GLY A 17 -41.95 -20.70 -23.62
CA GLY A 17 -41.22 -19.42 -23.51
C GLY A 17 -40.36 -19.28 -22.24
N ASP A 18 -40.53 -20.17 -21.26
CA ASP A 18 -39.83 -20.13 -19.98
C ASP A 18 -38.99 -21.40 -19.76
N TRP A 19 -37.79 -21.22 -19.21
CA TRP A 19 -36.91 -22.31 -18.80
C TRP A 19 -36.44 -22.14 -17.37
N ARG A 20 -36.32 -23.26 -16.64
CA ARG A 20 -35.76 -23.30 -15.29
C ARG A 20 -34.72 -24.39 -15.19
N TRP A 21 -33.62 -24.08 -14.53
CA TRP A 21 -32.55 -25.03 -14.28
C TRP A 21 -32.16 -25.06 -12.83
N ARG A 22 -32.21 -26.27 -12.26
CA ARG A 22 -31.73 -26.52 -10.92
C ARG A 22 -30.24 -26.80 -11.03
N VAL A 23 -29.43 -25.95 -10.38
CA VAL A 23 -27.98 -26.14 -10.30
C VAL A 23 -27.69 -27.53 -9.70
N PRO A 24 -27.01 -28.42 -10.44
CA PRO A 24 -26.64 -29.74 -9.92
C PRO A 24 -25.75 -29.65 -8.68
N ALA A 25 -25.92 -30.60 -7.76
CA ALA A 25 -25.00 -30.74 -6.64
C ALA A 25 -23.58 -31.03 -7.15
N GLY A 26 -22.57 -30.35 -6.58
CA GLY A 26 -21.17 -30.53 -6.95
C GLY A 26 -20.72 -29.75 -8.20
N LEU A 27 -21.60 -28.99 -8.86
CA LEU A 27 -21.18 -28.09 -9.92
C LEU A 27 -20.26 -26.99 -9.34
N PRO A 28 -19.05 -26.79 -9.88
CA PRO A 28 -18.09 -25.88 -9.30
C PRO A 28 -18.53 -24.42 -9.45
N SER A 29 -18.10 -23.57 -8.51
CA SER A 29 -18.32 -22.14 -8.63
C SER A 29 -17.60 -21.60 -9.86
N SER A 30 -18.32 -20.91 -10.74
CA SER A 30 -17.78 -20.31 -11.97
C SER A 30 -18.77 -19.32 -12.57
N LEU A 31 -18.31 -18.59 -13.59
CA LEU A 31 -19.18 -17.92 -14.56
C LEU A 31 -19.65 -18.95 -15.59
N TYR A 32 -20.96 -19.07 -15.77
CA TYR A 32 -21.60 -19.93 -16.75
C TYR A 32 -22.37 -19.09 -17.77
N ARG A 33 -22.56 -19.67 -18.95
CA ARG A 33 -23.51 -19.18 -19.94
C ARG A 33 -24.42 -20.29 -20.46
N ALA A 34 -25.70 -19.97 -20.61
CA ALA A 34 -26.68 -20.80 -21.29
C ALA A 34 -26.81 -20.33 -22.75
N GLU A 35 -26.62 -21.26 -23.69
CA GLU A 35 -26.80 -21.02 -25.12
C GLU A 35 -28.10 -21.69 -25.56
N PHE A 36 -28.92 -20.97 -26.33
CA PHE A 36 -30.21 -21.44 -26.81
C PHE A 36 -30.18 -21.54 -28.33
N ALA A 37 -30.69 -22.63 -28.90
CA ALA A 37 -30.66 -22.86 -30.34
C ALA A 37 -31.42 -21.79 -31.16
N GLU A 38 -32.44 -21.19 -30.56
CA GLU A 38 -33.33 -20.21 -31.21
C GLU A 38 -33.11 -18.77 -30.72
N ALA A 39 -32.19 -18.51 -29.77
CA ALA A 39 -31.89 -17.17 -29.29
C ALA A 39 -30.55 -16.66 -29.83
N ALA A 40 -30.49 -15.37 -30.15
CA ALA A 40 -29.27 -14.74 -30.68
C ALA A 40 -28.16 -14.59 -29.63
N GLU A 41 -28.51 -14.45 -28.35
CA GLU A 41 -27.55 -14.12 -27.28
C GLU A 41 -27.59 -15.14 -26.13
N PRO A 42 -26.43 -15.50 -25.56
CA PRO A 42 -26.37 -16.37 -24.39
C PRO A 42 -26.76 -15.63 -23.10
N VAL A 43 -27.30 -16.38 -22.13
CA VAL A 43 -27.62 -15.86 -20.79
C VAL A 43 -26.51 -16.21 -19.83
N TYR A 44 -25.86 -15.19 -19.25
CA TYR A 44 -24.78 -15.37 -18.27
C TYR A 44 -25.32 -15.43 -16.84
N PHE A 45 -24.72 -16.30 -16.03
CA PHE A 45 -25.04 -16.40 -14.61
C PHE A 45 -23.85 -16.96 -13.83
N VAL A 46 -23.76 -16.62 -12.54
CA VAL A 46 -22.75 -17.16 -11.64
C VAL A 46 -23.33 -18.32 -10.85
N VAL A 47 -22.61 -19.44 -10.81
CA VAL A 47 -22.84 -20.48 -9.81
C VAL A 47 -21.91 -20.18 -8.64
N ARG A 48 -22.49 -19.93 -7.47
CA ARG A 48 -21.74 -19.60 -6.25
C ARG A 48 -21.16 -20.84 -5.59
N ALA A 49 -20.10 -20.64 -4.81
CA ALA A 49 -19.51 -21.69 -4.01
C ALA A 49 -20.50 -22.24 -2.98
N GLN A 50 -20.65 -23.58 -2.96
CA GLN A 50 -21.44 -24.29 -1.95
C GLN A 50 -20.62 -24.73 -0.74
N ALA A 51 -19.28 -24.64 -0.82
CA ALA A 51 -18.38 -25.12 0.22
C ALA A 51 -18.29 -24.16 1.42
N PRO A 52 -18.32 -24.69 2.66
CA PRO A 52 -18.13 -23.89 3.87
C PRO A 52 -16.68 -23.50 4.12
N ASP A 53 -15.71 -24.28 3.61
CA ASP A 53 -14.28 -23.97 3.73
C ASP A 53 -13.78 -23.21 2.50
N ARG A 54 -13.54 -21.92 2.70
CA ARG A 54 -13.06 -20.95 1.71
C ARG A 54 -11.64 -20.49 2.01
N GLY A 55 -11.02 -21.05 3.05
CA GLY A 55 -9.65 -20.73 3.45
C GLY A 55 -8.67 -21.05 2.31
N GLY A 56 -7.93 -20.05 1.86
CA GLY A 56 -6.94 -20.19 0.78
C GLY A 56 -7.49 -20.13 -0.65
N ARG A 57 -8.79 -19.85 -0.83
CA ARG A 57 -9.38 -19.52 -2.15
C ARG A 57 -9.43 -18.02 -2.34
N MET A 58 -9.42 -17.55 -3.59
CA MET A 58 -9.76 -16.16 -3.92
C MET A 58 -11.20 -16.07 -4.41
N LEU A 59 -11.84 -14.93 -4.16
CA LEU A 59 -13.16 -14.61 -4.69
C LEU A 59 -13.02 -13.63 -5.86
N VAL A 60 -13.55 -13.98 -7.03
CA VAL A 60 -13.50 -13.16 -8.25
C VAL A 60 -14.88 -12.56 -8.52
N VAL A 61 -14.93 -11.24 -8.75
CA VAL A 61 -16.17 -10.51 -9.03
C VAL A 61 -16.49 -10.51 -10.52
N VAL A 62 -17.77 -10.75 -10.84
CA VAL A 62 -18.34 -10.63 -12.19
C VAL A 62 -19.24 -9.40 -12.27
N PRO A 63 -18.98 -8.45 -13.20
CA PRO A 63 -19.59 -7.12 -13.17
C PRO A 63 -20.92 -7.04 -13.92
N PHE A 64 -21.93 -7.80 -13.48
CA PHE A 64 -23.25 -7.83 -14.13
C PHE A 64 -23.92 -6.45 -14.17
N MET A 65 -23.73 -5.59 -13.16
CA MET A 65 -24.25 -4.23 -13.18
C MET A 65 -23.60 -3.38 -14.28
N THR A 66 -22.29 -3.52 -14.48
CA THR A 66 -21.60 -2.80 -15.56
C THR A 66 -22.08 -3.32 -16.91
N TRP A 67 -22.08 -4.63 -17.13
CA TRP A 67 -22.63 -5.22 -18.35
C TRP A 67 -24.06 -4.74 -18.65
N GLN A 68 -24.90 -4.66 -17.63
CA GLN A 68 -26.28 -4.21 -17.80
C GLN A 68 -26.43 -2.72 -18.05
N ALA A 69 -25.55 -1.89 -17.49
CA ALA A 69 -25.52 -0.46 -17.76
C ALA A 69 -25.16 -0.14 -19.22
N TYR A 70 -24.28 -0.95 -19.82
CA TYR A 70 -23.87 -0.86 -21.23
C TYR A 70 -24.80 -1.63 -22.19
N ASN A 71 -25.76 -2.41 -21.68
CA ASN A 71 -26.69 -3.17 -22.50
C ASN A 71 -27.68 -2.25 -23.25
N ARG A 72 -27.64 -2.32 -24.59
CA ARG A 72 -28.50 -1.56 -25.51
C ARG A 72 -29.44 -2.43 -26.35
N ILE A 73 -29.52 -3.72 -26.06
CA ILE A 73 -30.35 -4.66 -26.82
C ILE A 73 -31.84 -4.39 -26.51
N GLY A 74 -32.67 -4.40 -27.55
CA GLY A 74 -34.14 -4.26 -27.47
C GLY A 74 -34.63 -2.89 -27.93
N GLU A 75 -34.30 -1.82 -27.20
CA GLU A 75 -34.80 -0.47 -27.46
C GLU A 75 -33.63 0.54 -27.54
N PRO A 76 -33.44 1.24 -28.68
CA PRO A 76 -32.53 2.40 -28.75
C PRO A 76 -32.88 3.42 -27.65
N GLY A 77 -31.87 3.93 -26.93
CA GLY A 77 -32.05 4.81 -25.76
C GLY A 77 -32.12 4.09 -24.41
N ALA A 78 -32.44 2.79 -24.38
CA ALA A 78 -32.70 2.05 -23.13
C ALA A 78 -31.45 1.59 -22.33
N GLY A 79 -30.27 2.18 -22.54
CA GLY A 79 -29.05 1.91 -21.75
C GLY A 79 -28.74 3.05 -20.77
N LEU A 80 -27.94 2.80 -19.74
CA LEU A 80 -27.55 3.84 -18.75
C LEU A 80 -26.34 4.69 -19.19
N TYR A 81 -25.62 4.30 -20.25
CA TYR A 81 -24.27 4.80 -20.51
C TYR A 81 -24.20 6.20 -21.15
N LEU A 82 -25.00 6.49 -22.17
CA LEU A 82 -24.80 7.70 -23.00
C LEU A 82 -25.44 8.93 -22.36
N SER A 83 -24.78 9.50 -21.35
CA SER A 83 -25.27 10.54 -20.42
C SER A 83 -25.94 11.75 -21.08
N GLU A 84 -25.55 12.11 -22.31
CA GLU A 84 -26.09 13.26 -23.07
C GLU A 84 -27.18 12.87 -24.08
N GLN A 85 -27.55 11.59 -24.17
CA GLN A 85 -28.67 11.17 -25.00
C GLN A 85 -30.00 11.49 -24.29
N PRO A 86 -30.90 12.27 -24.92
CA PRO A 86 -32.16 12.69 -24.31
C PRO A 86 -33.10 11.51 -24.01
N ASP A 87 -32.89 10.38 -24.68
CA ASP A 87 -33.65 9.14 -24.53
C ASP A 87 -32.97 8.11 -23.61
N ARG A 88 -31.85 8.46 -22.94
CA ARG A 88 -31.15 7.56 -22.02
C ARG A 88 -32.05 7.12 -20.87
N ALA A 89 -32.03 5.83 -20.55
CA ALA A 89 -32.69 5.31 -19.35
C ALA A 89 -31.96 5.73 -18.05
N PHE A 90 -32.73 5.98 -16.99
CA PHE A 90 -32.21 6.09 -15.61
C PHE A 90 -32.31 4.78 -14.82
N ARG A 91 -33.16 3.86 -15.29
CA ARG A 91 -33.50 2.58 -14.65
C ARG A 91 -33.55 1.51 -15.73
N VAL A 92 -32.87 0.38 -15.52
CA VAL A 92 -32.86 -0.75 -16.45
C VAL A 92 -33.06 -2.07 -15.69
N SER A 93 -33.93 -2.95 -16.22
CA SER A 93 -34.22 -4.24 -15.61
C SER A 93 -33.24 -5.32 -16.07
N PHE A 94 -32.81 -6.21 -15.19
CA PHE A 94 -32.09 -7.45 -15.52
C PHE A 94 -33.00 -8.51 -16.17
N ASP A 95 -34.32 -8.34 -16.15
CA ASP A 95 -35.31 -9.20 -16.80
C ASP A 95 -35.55 -8.77 -18.26
N ARG A 96 -34.47 -8.57 -19.02
CA ARG A 96 -34.52 -8.23 -20.45
C ARG A 96 -33.39 -8.93 -21.23
N PRO A 97 -33.50 -9.08 -22.56
CA PRO A 97 -32.45 -9.68 -23.38
C PRO A 97 -31.10 -8.95 -23.27
N GLY A 98 -30.00 -9.69 -23.47
CA GLY A 98 -28.64 -9.18 -23.35
C GLY A 98 -28.11 -9.22 -21.92
N GLY A 99 -27.26 -8.24 -21.58
CA GLY A 99 -26.66 -8.14 -20.23
C GLY A 99 -25.48 -9.10 -20.00
N GLY A 100 -24.89 -9.63 -21.08
CA GLY A 100 -23.60 -10.31 -21.07
C GLY A 100 -22.42 -9.35 -21.20
N PRO A 101 -21.18 -9.86 -21.31
CA PRO A 101 -19.98 -9.04 -21.43
C PRO A 101 -20.11 -7.93 -22.47
N ALA A 102 -19.92 -6.67 -22.02
CA ALA A 102 -19.95 -5.49 -22.89
C ALA A 102 -18.64 -5.29 -23.69
N GLY A 103 -17.65 -6.17 -23.45
CA GLY A 103 -16.34 -6.20 -24.08
C GLY A 103 -15.59 -7.45 -23.66
N PHE A 104 -14.29 -7.51 -23.98
CA PHE A 104 -13.40 -8.62 -23.61
C PHE A 104 -12.55 -8.33 -22.37
N TRP A 105 -12.93 -7.33 -21.56
CA TRP A 105 -12.10 -6.77 -20.49
C TRP A 105 -11.77 -7.79 -19.38
N GLU A 106 -12.74 -8.59 -18.94
CA GLU A 106 -12.54 -9.57 -17.88
C GLU A 106 -12.16 -10.97 -18.39
N ASP A 107 -12.53 -11.25 -19.65
CA ASP A 107 -12.56 -12.59 -20.24
C ASP A 107 -11.20 -13.30 -20.18
N ARG A 108 -10.12 -12.59 -20.55
CA ARG A 108 -8.76 -13.15 -20.53
C ARG A 108 -8.29 -13.49 -19.11
N PHE A 109 -8.62 -12.65 -18.11
CA PHE A 109 -8.31 -12.94 -16.72
C PHE A 109 -9.08 -14.16 -16.20
N TYR A 110 -10.38 -14.27 -16.51
CA TYR A 110 -11.20 -15.41 -16.09
C TYR A 110 -10.71 -16.75 -16.64
N ARG A 111 -10.21 -16.78 -17.88
CA ARG A 111 -9.56 -17.98 -18.41
C ARG A 111 -8.20 -18.22 -17.76
N TRP A 112 -7.39 -17.18 -17.65
CA TRP A 112 -6.04 -17.28 -17.10
C TRP A 112 -6.04 -17.80 -15.66
N VAL A 113 -6.92 -17.31 -14.78
CA VAL A 113 -6.96 -17.73 -13.37
C VAL A 113 -7.19 -19.24 -13.23
N ARG A 114 -7.98 -19.83 -14.14
CA ARG A 114 -8.18 -21.29 -14.21
C ARG A 114 -6.93 -22.00 -14.73
N THR A 115 -6.39 -21.59 -15.87
CA THR A 115 -5.24 -22.25 -16.49
C THR A 115 -3.95 -22.09 -15.68
N ALA A 116 -3.85 -21.02 -14.89
CA ALA A 116 -2.76 -20.76 -13.97
C ALA A 116 -2.81 -21.62 -12.70
N GLY A 117 -3.89 -22.38 -12.48
CA GLY A 117 -4.03 -23.33 -11.37
C GLY A 117 -4.58 -22.73 -10.07
N TYR A 118 -5.13 -21.52 -10.10
CA TYR A 118 -5.67 -20.88 -8.90
C TYR A 118 -7.03 -21.44 -8.51
N ALA A 119 -7.19 -21.70 -7.21
CA ALA A 119 -8.49 -22.02 -6.62
C ALA A 119 -9.31 -20.73 -6.46
N ALA A 120 -10.12 -20.43 -7.48
CA ALA A 120 -11.00 -19.26 -7.52
C ALA A 120 -12.48 -19.67 -7.50
N ASP A 121 -13.23 -19.02 -6.60
CA ASP A 121 -14.68 -18.98 -6.62
C ASP A 121 -15.14 -17.66 -7.26
N PHE A 122 -16.38 -17.63 -7.75
CA PHE A 122 -16.95 -16.47 -8.45
C PHE A 122 -18.21 -15.98 -7.75
N CYS A 123 -18.39 -14.65 -7.71
CA CYS A 123 -19.64 -13.99 -7.33
C CYS A 123 -19.97 -12.89 -8.33
N SER A 124 -21.25 -12.53 -8.45
CA SER A 124 -21.63 -11.29 -9.14
C SER A 124 -21.50 -10.08 -8.21
N ASP A 125 -21.39 -8.89 -8.77
CA ASP A 125 -21.54 -7.64 -8.04
C ASP A 125 -22.89 -7.51 -7.31
N VAL A 126 -23.97 -8.11 -7.86
CA VAL A 126 -25.27 -8.23 -7.18
C VAL A 126 -25.19 -9.11 -5.92
N ASP A 127 -24.38 -10.18 -5.93
CA ASP A 127 -24.16 -11.01 -4.74
C ASP A 127 -23.39 -10.25 -3.65
N LEU A 128 -22.46 -9.38 -4.05
CA LEU A 128 -21.76 -8.47 -3.14
C LEU A 128 -22.71 -7.45 -2.51
N HIS A 129 -23.60 -6.85 -3.32
CA HIS A 129 -24.63 -5.94 -2.82
C HIS A 129 -25.52 -6.61 -1.76
N ALA A 130 -25.97 -7.83 -2.02
CA ALA A 130 -26.83 -8.59 -1.12
C ALA A 130 -26.09 -9.22 0.07
N ALA A 131 -24.77 -9.02 0.19
CA ALA A 131 -23.89 -9.68 1.16
C ALA A 131 -23.94 -11.23 1.12
N THR A 132 -24.44 -11.82 0.04
CA THR A 132 -24.56 -13.27 -0.13
C THR A 132 -23.27 -13.93 -0.64
N ALA A 133 -22.31 -13.13 -1.10
CA ALA A 133 -20.99 -13.59 -1.50
C ALA A 133 -20.19 -14.20 -0.32
N GLY A 134 -20.46 -13.80 0.93
CA GLY A 134 -19.77 -14.31 2.12
C GLY A 134 -18.28 -13.96 2.13
N LEU A 135 -17.98 -12.67 1.93
CA LEU A 135 -16.64 -12.13 1.73
C LEU A 135 -15.67 -12.44 2.89
N ALA A 136 -16.17 -12.51 4.13
CA ALA A 136 -15.38 -12.82 5.32
C ALA A 136 -14.71 -14.21 5.30
N GLY A 137 -15.18 -15.14 4.45
CA GLY A 137 -14.56 -16.46 4.31
C GLY A 137 -13.32 -16.49 3.42
N TYR A 138 -13.00 -15.40 2.72
CA TYR A 138 -11.92 -15.36 1.74
C TYR A 138 -10.74 -14.49 2.22
N PRO A 139 -9.48 -14.88 1.98
CA PRO A 139 -8.32 -14.01 2.20
C PRO A 139 -8.19 -12.88 1.16
N LEU A 140 -8.71 -13.09 -0.05
CA LEU A 140 -8.50 -12.19 -1.20
C LEU A 140 -9.77 -12.03 -2.05
N LEU A 141 -10.14 -10.79 -2.32
CA LEU A 141 -11.09 -10.39 -3.35
C LEU A 141 -10.34 -9.89 -4.59
N VAL A 142 -10.73 -10.36 -5.77
CA VAL A 142 -10.17 -9.92 -7.04
C VAL A 142 -11.26 -9.27 -7.89
N VAL A 143 -10.99 -8.05 -8.34
CA VAL A 143 -11.83 -7.27 -9.25
C VAL A 143 -10.99 -7.02 -10.50
N ALA A 144 -11.33 -7.67 -11.60
CA ALA A 144 -10.58 -7.59 -12.85
C ALA A 144 -11.40 -6.92 -13.95
N GLY A 145 -10.73 -6.30 -14.92
CA GLY A 145 -11.38 -5.68 -16.08
C GLY A 145 -12.08 -4.37 -15.74
N HIS A 146 -13.34 -4.24 -16.14
CA HIS A 146 -14.11 -3.00 -16.03
C HIS A 146 -15.32 -3.17 -15.13
N VAL A 147 -15.16 -2.77 -13.87
CA VAL A 147 -16.20 -2.85 -12.83
C VAL A 147 -16.53 -1.43 -12.37
N GLU A 148 -17.29 -0.71 -13.21
CA GLU A 148 -17.50 0.74 -13.12
C GLU A 148 -18.65 1.10 -12.16
N TYR A 149 -19.74 0.34 -12.18
CA TYR A 149 -20.97 0.63 -11.44
C TYR A 149 -21.03 -0.09 -10.10
N TRP A 150 -21.12 0.66 -9.00
CA TRP A 150 -21.09 0.10 -7.66
C TRP A 150 -22.22 0.65 -6.80
N THR A 151 -22.85 -0.24 -6.02
CA THR A 151 -23.76 0.19 -4.95
C THR A 151 -22.99 0.55 -3.69
N TRP A 152 -23.60 1.40 -2.85
CA TRP A 152 -23.09 1.70 -1.51
C TRP A 152 -22.82 0.44 -0.68
N GLN A 153 -23.72 -0.55 -0.72
CA GLN A 153 -23.59 -1.80 0.00
C GLN A 153 -22.34 -2.59 -0.43
N MET A 154 -22.07 -2.66 -1.73
CA MET A 154 -20.87 -3.33 -2.25
C MET A 154 -19.61 -2.64 -1.73
N ARG A 155 -19.59 -1.32 -1.80
CA ARG A 155 -18.44 -0.53 -1.36
C ARG A 155 -18.19 -0.69 0.15
N ASP A 156 -19.23 -0.58 0.97
CA ASP A 156 -19.15 -0.82 2.41
C ASP A 156 -18.66 -2.23 2.75
N ALA A 157 -19.10 -3.24 1.99
CA ALA A 157 -18.66 -4.62 2.18
C ALA A 157 -17.15 -4.78 1.92
N VAL A 158 -16.63 -4.21 0.83
CA VAL A 158 -15.20 -4.28 0.48
C VAL A 158 -14.34 -3.46 1.46
N GLU A 159 -14.82 -2.28 1.85
CA GLU A 159 -14.14 -1.46 2.85
C GLU A 159 -14.12 -2.12 4.23
N SER A 160 -15.20 -2.80 4.63
CA SER A 160 -15.26 -3.55 5.90
C SER A 160 -14.36 -4.79 5.86
N PHE A 161 -14.32 -5.47 4.71
CA PHE A 161 -13.47 -6.63 4.50
C PHE A 161 -11.98 -6.29 4.62
N THR A 162 -11.54 -5.22 3.97
CA THR A 162 -10.15 -4.73 4.09
C THR A 162 -9.84 -4.29 5.51
N ALA A 163 -10.76 -3.58 6.17
CA ALA A 163 -10.59 -3.18 7.57
C ALA A 163 -10.36 -4.39 8.49
N ALA A 164 -11.05 -5.51 8.24
CA ALA A 164 -10.94 -6.74 9.01
C ALA A 164 -9.70 -7.60 8.71
N GLY A 165 -8.93 -7.29 7.65
CA GLY A 165 -7.71 -8.02 7.27
C GLY A 165 -7.78 -8.74 5.93
N GLY A 166 -8.91 -8.66 5.23
CA GLY A 166 -9.05 -9.14 3.86
C GLY A 166 -8.22 -8.33 2.87
N ASN A 167 -7.68 -8.96 1.85
CA ASN A 167 -6.90 -8.27 0.82
C ASN A 167 -7.72 -8.06 -0.45
N VAL A 168 -7.40 -7.02 -1.22
CA VAL A 168 -8.06 -6.75 -2.50
C VAL A 168 -7.02 -6.53 -3.60
N ALA A 169 -7.22 -7.19 -4.74
CA ALA A 169 -6.49 -6.93 -5.96
C ALA A 169 -7.43 -6.38 -7.03
N PHE A 170 -7.24 -5.10 -7.38
CA PHE A 170 -7.86 -4.47 -8.54
C PHE A 170 -6.94 -4.68 -9.75
N LEU A 171 -7.37 -5.51 -10.69
CA LEU A 171 -6.70 -5.82 -11.95
C LEU A 171 -7.51 -5.19 -13.10
N GLY A 172 -7.86 -3.92 -12.93
CA GLY A 172 -8.82 -3.19 -13.73
C GLY A 172 -8.58 -1.68 -13.66
N GLY A 173 -9.43 -0.91 -14.34
CA GLY A 173 -9.40 0.55 -14.39
C GLY A 173 -10.83 1.11 -14.49
N ASN A 174 -10.97 2.42 -14.24
CA ASN A 174 -12.27 3.08 -14.06
C ASN A 174 -13.15 2.30 -13.07
N THR A 175 -12.53 1.86 -11.98
CA THR A 175 -13.16 0.98 -11.00
C THR A 175 -13.96 1.80 -10.00
N CYS A 176 -15.23 1.43 -9.76
CA CYS A 176 -16.08 2.10 -8.77
C CYS A 176 -16.26 3.60 -9.05
N TRP A 177 -16.48 3.95 -10.32
CA TRP A 177 -16.66 5.34 -10.75
C TRP A 177 -18.06 5.86 -10.44
N TRP A 178 -19.10 5.12 -10.84
CA TRP A 178 -20.49 5.51 -10.61
C TRP A 178 -21.07 4.87 -9.35
N GLN A 179 -21.67 5.69 -8.49
CA GLN A 179 -22.64 5.19 -7.53
C GLN A 179 -23.92 4.79 -8.27
N ALA A 180 -24.35 3.55 -8.04
CA ALA A 180 -25.58 2.98 -8.56
C ALA A 180 -26.46 2.47 -7.40
N ARG A 181 -27.74 2.25 -7.69
CA ARG A 181 -28.66 1.56 -6.78
C ARG A 181 -29.24 0.31 -7.44
N LEU A 182 -29.61 -0.64 -6.60
CA LEU A 182 -30.41 -1.79 -6.99
C LEU A 182 -31.79 -1.69 -6.34
N GLU A 183 -32.83 -1.83 -7.15
CA GLU A 183 -34.24 -1.83 -6.75
C GLU A 183 -34.90 -3.17 -7.11
N ASP A 184 -36.17 -3.33 -6.72
CA ASP A 184 -36.99 -4.50 -7.10
C ASP A 184 -36.33 -5.84 -6.76
N GLY A 185 -35.77 -5.94 -5.54
CA GLY A 185 -35.08 -7.15 -5.07
C GLY A 185 -33.78 -7.45 -5.82
N GLY A 186 -33.12 -6.43 -6.39
CA GLY A 186 -31.88 -6.59 -7.15
C GLY A 186 -32.11 -6.82 -8.65
N ARG A 187 -33.34 -6.65 -9.14
CA ARG A 187 -33.69 -6.85 -10.55
C ARG A 187 -33.66 -5.56 -11.38
N THR A 188 -33.60 -4.39 -10.75
CA THR A 188 -33.52 -3.10 -11.45
C THR A 188 -32.27 -2.34 -11.07
N LEU A 189 -31.42 -2.02 -12.04
CA LEU A 189 -30.25 -1.15 -11.89
C LEU A 189 -30.64 0.30 -12.15
N VAL A 190 -30.27 1.19 -11.22
CA VAL A 190 -30.62 2.62 -11.26
C VAL A 190 -29.36 3.48 -11.20
N CYS A 191 -29.22 4.41 -12.14
CA CYS A 191 -28.16 5.41 -12.14
C CYS A 191 -28.58 6.66 -12.95
N TYR A 192 -28.79 7.77 -12.25
CA TYR A 192 -29.19 9.04 -12.82
C TYR A 192 -28.01 9.83 -13.39
N ARG A 193 -26.79 9.63 -12.89
CA ARG A 193 -25.57 10.37 -13.25
C ARG A 193 -25.63 11.89 -13.05
N ASP A 194 -26.73 12.41 -12.50
CA ASP A 194 -26.98 13.81 -12.22
C ASP A 194 -27.81 13.90 -10.93
N ALA A 195 -27.32 14.67 -9.96
CA ALA A 195 -27.99 14.88 -8.69
C ALA A 195 -29.33 15.63 -8.82
N LEU A 196 -29.47 16.51 -9.81
CA LEU A 196 -30.72 17.25 -10.03
C LEU A 196 -31.84 16.36 -10.59
N ALA A 197 -31.46 15.34 -11.37
CA ALA A 197 -32.39 14.39 -11.94
C ALA A 197 -32.77 13.26 -10.98
N ASP A 198 -31.92 12.97 -9.98
CA ASP A 198 -32.12 11.87 -9.04
C ASP A 198 -33.08 12.27 -7.90
N PRO A 199 -34.29 11.69 -7.80
CA PRO A 199 -35.23 12.04 -6.73
C PRO A 199 -34.70 11.74 -5.32
N VAL A 200 -33.73 10.83 -5.21
CA VAL A 200 -33.10 10.47 -3.92
C VAL A 200 -32.18 11.57 -3.41
N ALA A 201 -31.69 12.48 -4.26
CA ALA A 201 -30.77 13.54 -3.86
C ALA A 201 -31.37 14.46 -2.78
N ALA A 202 -32.68 14.67 -2.78
CA ALA A 202 -33.37 15.52 -1.81
C ALA A 202 -33.62 14.82 -0.45
N THR A 203 -33.66 13.49 -0.42
CA THR A 203 -34.09 12.71 0.77
C THR A 203 -32.95 11.93 1.41
N ASP A 204 -32.02 11.42 0.61
CA ASP A 204 -30.81 10.72 1.04
C ASP A 204 -29.65 11.07 0.11
N PRO A 205 -29.01 12.24 0.32
CA PRO A 205 -27.95 12.73 -0.56
C PRO A 205 -26.78 11.74 -0.70
N ALA A 206 -26.49 10.93 0.33
CA ALA A 206 -25.43 9.93 0.30
C ALA A 206 -25.71 8.79 -0.68
N ARG A 207 -26.97 8.53 -1.02
CA ARG A 207 -27.42 7.49 -1.97
C ARG A 207 -27.66 8.01 -3.38
N THR A 208 -27.37 9.28 -3.65
CA THR A 208 -27.48 9.89 -4.98
C THR A 208 -26.60 9.17 -5.98
N THR A 209 -27.13 8.87 -7.16
CA THR A 209 -26.41 8.13 -8.20
C THR A 209 -25.66 9.07 -9.13
N VAL A 210 -24.50 9.51 -8.66
CA VAL A 210 -23.52 10.34 -9.38
C VAL A 210 -22.14 9.66 -9.28
N GLU A 211 -21.10 10.31 -9.78
CA GLU A 211 -19.72 9.88 -9.53
C GLU A 211 -19.49 9.84 -8.01
N TRP A 212 -18.79 8.81 -7.53
CA TRP A 212 -18.56 8.64 -6.08
C TRP A 212 -17.89 9.86 -5.42
N SER A 213 -17.02 10.54 -6.17
CA SER A 213 -16.31 11.73 -5.70
C SER A 213 -17.13 13.02 -5.75
N ALA A 214 -18.23 13.06 -6.51
CA ALA A 214 -19.02 14.25 -6.73
C ALA A 214 -19.98 14.54 -5.57
N GLU A 215 -20.31 15.81 -5.38
CA GLU A 215 -21.42 16.19 -4.52
C GLU A 215 -22.75 15.66 -5.10
N PRO A 216 -23.71 15.26 -4.24
CA PRO A 216 -23.68 15.36 -2.79
C PRO A 216 -23.07 14.14 -2.07
N VAL A 217 -22.53 13.16 -2.79
CA VAL A 217 -22.00 11.91 -2.22
C VAL A 217 -20.65 12.13 -1.52
N SER A 218 -19.73 12.85 -2.17
CA SER A 218 -18.42 13.26 -1.64
C SER A 218 -17.61 12.13 -0.98
N ARG A 219 -17.71 10.91 -1.52
CA ARG A 219 -17.03 9.71 -1.01
C ARG A 219 -16.13 9.18 -2.12
N PRO A 220 -14.97 9.79 -2.41
CA PRO A 220 -14.17 9.45 -3.58
C PRO A 220 -13.64 8.00 -3.48
N GLU A 221 -13.77 7.25 -4.58
CA GLU A 221 -13.47 5.82 -4.71
C GLU A 221 -12.01 5.47 -4.45
N ASN A 222 -11.09 6.39 -4.72
CA ASN A 222 -9.66 6.25 -4.42
C ASN A 222 -9.32 6.10 -2.93
N SER A 223 -10.25 6.39 -2.01
CA SER A 223 -10.10 6.01 -0.60
C SER A 223 -10.20 4.49 -0.35
N MET A 224 -10.79 3.75 -1.29
CA MET A 224 -10.88 2.29 -1.31
C MET A 224 -9.89 1.69 -2.31
N THR A 225 -9.80 2.25 -3.52
CA THR A 225 -9.01 1.68 -4.63
C THR A 225 -7.57 2.21 -4.69
N GLY A 226 -7.25 3.29 -3.98
CA GLY A 226 -5.96 3.98 -3.97
C GLY A 226 -5.76 4.99 -5.11
N VAL A 227 -6.49 4.83 -6.21
CA VAL A 227 -6.33 5.58 -7.48
C VAL A 227 -7.68 5.91 -8.09
N SER A 228 -7.77 6.94 -8.93
CA SER A 228 -9.03 7.46 -9.47
C SER A 228 -8.99 7.65 -10.98
N PHE A 229 -10.12 7.45 -11.65
CA PHE A 229 -10.27 7.82 -13.05
C PHE A 229 -10.15 9.34 -13.28
N ARG A 230 -10.35 10.18 -12.25
CA ARG A 230 -10.17 11.65 -12.32
C ARG A 230 -8.78 12.09 -12.77
N ALA A 231 -7.76 11.33 -12.42
CA ALA A 231 -6.38 11.55 -12.88
C ALA A 231 -5.97 10.56 -13.98
N GLY A 232 -6.88 9.65 -14.32
CA GLY A 232 -6.76 8.60 -15.30
C GLY A 232 -6.85 9.07 -16.75
N GLY A 233 -6.52 8.18 -17.69
CA GLY A 233 -6.69 8.38 -19.12
C GLY A 233 -7.69 7.39 -19.72
N GLY A 234 -8.21 7.70 -20.90
CA GLY A 234 -9.11 6.83 -21.66
C GLY A 234 -8.87 6.95 -23.16
N CYS A 235 -8.80 5.83 -23.86
CA CYS A 235 -8.66 5.79 -25.32
C CYS A 235 -9.71 4.87 -25.94
N TRP A 236 -10.62 5.47 -26.72
CA TRP A 236 -11.82 4.81 -27.22
C TRP A 236 -11.79 4.49 -28.72
N GLN A 237 -10.85 5.09 -29.46
CA GLN A 237 -10.91 5.10 -30.94
C GLN A 237 -9.74 4.38 -31.62
N ARG A 238 -8.59 4.23 -30.96
CA ARG A 238 -7.36 3.73 -31.59
C ARG A 238 -6.67 2.66 -30.74
N GLN A 239 -6.84 1.40 -31.13
CA GLN A 239 -6.23 0.27 -30.43
C GLN A 239 -4.70 0.27 -30.54
N GLU A 240 -4.15 0.74 -31.65
CA GLU A 240 -2.72 0.85 -31.88
C GLU A 240 -2.03 1.81 -30.91
N VAL A 241 -2.69 2.92 -30.54
CA VAL A 241 -2.16 3.87 -29.54
C VAL A 241 -2.06 3.20 -28.17
N MET A 242 -3.08 2.42 -27.79
CA MET A 242 -3.03 1.64 -26.54
C MET A 242 -1.96 0.55 -26.59
N ALA A 243 -1.78 -0.11 -27.74
CA ALA A 243 -0.81 -1.19 -27.92
C ALA A 243 0.65 -0.73 -27.74
N GLU A 244 0.93 0.54 -27.99
CA GLU A 244 2.27 1.13 -27.88
C GLU A 244 2.64 1.53 -26.44
N VAL A 245 1.67 1.73 -25.54
CA VAL A 245 1.93 2.25 -24.20
C VAL A 245 2.17 1.13 -23.19
N GLY A 246 3.23 1.28 -22.39
CA GLY A 246 3.52 0.47 -21.21
C GLY A 246 3.63 1.31 -19.94
N TYR A 247 3.79 0.63 -18.81
CA TYR A 247 4.18 1.24 -17.55
C TYR A 247 5.69 1.44 -17.50
N THR A 248 6.15 2.50 -16.83
CA THR A 248 7.52 2.67 -16.37
C THR A 248 7.62 2.23 -14.91
N ALA A 249 8.48 1.28 -14.59
CA ALA A 249 8.72 0.84 -13.21
C ALA A 249 9.35 1.97 -12.37
N ARG A 250 8.77 2.26 -11.20
CA ARG A 250 9.23 3.34 -10.30
C ARG A 250 9.74 2.84 -8.95
N PHE A 251 9.41 1.60 -8.60
CA PHE A 251 9.97 0.90 -7.44
C PHE A 251 10.11 -0.61 -7.71
N ALA A 252 10.97 -0.98 -8.66
CA ALA A 252 11.25 -2.35 -9.10
C ALA A 252 11.83 -3.25 -7.98
N GLY A 253 12.43 -2.66 -6.94
CA GLY A 253 12.87 -3.40 -5.74
C GLY A 253 11.72 -3.94 -4.87
N HIS A 254 10.47 -3.55 -5.15
CA HIS A 254 9.30 -4.03 -4.42
C HIS A 254 8.95 -5.48 -4.79
N TRP A 255 8.41 -6.25 -3.82
CA TRP A 255 8.13 -7.68 -4.00
C TRP A 255 7.16 -8.00 -5.14
N VAL A 256 6.31 -7.03 -5.53
CA VAL A 256 5.39 -7.14 -6.67
C VAL A 256 6.16 -7.46 -7.96
N PHE A 257 7.37 -6.93 -8.12
CA PHE A 257 8.23 -7.14 -9.29
C PHE A 257 9.25 -8.28 -9.11
N ALA A 258 9.19 -9.04 -8.02
CA ALA A 258 10.13 -10.12 -7.77
C ALA A 258 10.15 -11.14 -8.93
N GLY A 259 11.34 -11.47 -9.43
CA GLY A 259 11.51 -12.41 -10.54
C GLY A 259 11.14 -11.89 -11.93
N THR A 260 10.84 -10.60 -12.08
CA THR A 260 10.59 -9.99 -13.41
C THR A 260 11.89 -9.56 -14.10
N GLY A 261 12.94 -9.24 -13.32
CA GLY A 261 14.19 -8.68 -13.83
C GLY A 261 14.16 -7.17 -14.09
N LEU A 262 13.03 -6.51 -13.84
CA LEU A 262 12.88 -5.06 -14.01
C LEU A 262 13.78 -4.25 -13.07
N ARG A 263 14.15 -3.07 -13.53
CA ARG A 263 14.84 -2.01 -12.78
C ARG A 263 14.00 -0.74 -12.80
N ASP A 264 14.26 0.17 -11.87
CA ASP A 264 13.63 1.49 -11.90
C ASP A 264 13.95 2.19 -13.24
N GLY A 265 12.91 2.66 -13.93
CA GLY A 265 12.99 3.26 -15.25
C GLY A 265 12.70 2.32 -16.43
N ASP A 266 12.68 1.00 -16.22
CA ASP A 266 12.35 0.05 -17.28
C ASP A 266 10.86 0.16 -17.66
N GLU A 267 10.58 0.05 -18.97
CA GLU A 267 9.22 -0.03 -19.49
C GLU A 267 8.75 -1.49 -19.58
N PHE A 268 7.49 -1.76 -19.24
CA PHE A 268 6.89 -3.09 -19.30
C PHE A 268 5.39 -3.04 -19.58
N ALA A 269 4.79 -4.22 -19.81
CA ALA A 269 3.35 -4.38 -20.00
C ALA A 269 2.78 -3.53 -21.15
N ARG A 270 3.52 -3.42 -22.27
CA ARG A 270 3.03 -2.73 -23.47
C ARG A 270 1.71 -3.35 -23.95
N GLY A 271 0.72 -2.48 -24.18
CA GLY A 271 -0.64 -2.88 -24.56
C GLY A 271 -1.54 -3.30 -23.39
N ALA A 272 -1.04 -3.31 -22.15
CA ALA A 272 -1.85 -3.57 -20.97
C ALA A 272 -2.50 -2.27 -20.44
N VAL A 273 -1.96 -1.11 -20.82
CA VAL A 273 -2.44 0.22 -20.43
C VAL A 273 -3.56 0.68 -21.38
N GLY A 274 -4.76 0.92 -20.84
CA GLY A 274 -6.01 1.16 -21.58
C GLY A 274 -7.04 0.09 -21.26
N TYR A 275 -8.24 0.02 -21.80
CA TYR A 275 -9.08 1.02 -22.45
C TYR A 275 -9.22 2.32 -21.64
N GLU A 276 -9.30 2.19 -20.32
CA GLU A 276 -9.29 3.27 -19.35
C GLU A 276 -8.32 2.92 -18.21
N THR A 277 -7.79 3.94 -17.56
CA THR A 277 -6.79 3.81 -16.49
C THR A 277 -7.17 4.66 -15.29
N ASP A 278 -6.66 4.28 -14.13
CA ASP A 278 -6.80 5.08 -12.91
C ASP A 278 -5.42 5.61 -12.50
N ALA A 279 -5.39 6.77 -11.84
CA ALA A 279 -4.16 7.30 -11.27
C ALA A 279 -4.39 7.96 -9.91
N ALA A 280 -3.38 7.91 -9.05
CA ALA A 280 -3.29 8.79 -7.90
C ALA A 280 -2.80 10.17 -8.36
N GLN A 281 -3.25 11.24 -7.71
CA GLN A 281 -2.57 12.52 -7.83
C GLN A 281 -1.20 12.45 -7.12
N PHE A 282 -0.11 12.63 -7.87
CA PHE A 282 1.25 12.53 -7.34
C PHE A 282 2.11 13.76 -7.68
N GLU A 283 3.20 13.92 -6.92
CA GLU A 283 4.27 14.88 -7.18
C GLU A 283 5.61 14.15 -7.31
N GLU A 284 6.48 14.63 -8.19
CA GLU A 284 7.83 14.07 -8.35
C GLU A 284 8.77 14.66 -7.29
N VAL A 285 9.21 13.81 -6.36
CA VAL A 285 10.13 14.19 -5.28
C VAL A 285 11.47 13.50 -5.53
N ALA A 286 12.43 14.26 -6.09
CA ALA A 286 13.75 13.75 -6.46
C ALA A 286 13.70 12.48 -7.34
N GLY A 287 12.83 12.50 -8.36
CA GLY A 287 12.67 11.41 -9.33
C GLY A 287 11.80 10.24 -8.85
N VAL A 288 11.13 10.39 -7.71
CA VAL A 288 10.22 9.39 -7.15
C VAL A 288 8.80 9.97 -7.09
N PRO A 289 7.79 9.27 -7.63
CA PRO A 289 6.40 9.73 -7.59
C PRO A 289 5.84 9.49 -6.19
N LEU A 290 5.40 10.56 -5.52
CA LEU A 290 4.81 10.51 -4.19
C LEU A 290 3.34 10.92 -4.26
N ALA A 291 2.45 10.06 -3.80
CA ALA A 291 1.02 10.37 -3.74
C ALA A 291 0.76 11.57 -2.81
N THR A 292 -0.03 12.53 -3.28
CA THR A 292 -0.30 13.76 -2.53
C THR A 292 -1.42 13.59 -1.49
N GLY A 293 -2.36 12.69 -1.75
CA GLY A 293 -3.60 12.49 -0.98
C GLY A 293 -4.56 13.69 -1.01
N ARG A 294 -4.33 14.71 -1.85
CA ARG A 294 -5.20 15.89 -1.97
C ARG A 294 -6.54 15.56 -2.65
N ASP A 295 -6.57 14.50 -3.44
CA ASP A 295 -7.73 13.97 -4.16
C ASP A 295 -8.56 12.98 -3.31
N GLY A 296 -8.24 12.79 -2.03
CA GLY A 296 -8.89 11.82 -1.15
C GLY A 296 -8.23 10.43 -1.12
N GLY A 297 -7.16 10.23 -1.90
CA GLY A 297 -6.36 9.01 -1.87
C GLY A 297 -5.54 8.86 -0.57
N PRO A 298 -5.13 7.64 -0.20
CA PRO A 298 -4.34 7.39 1.00
C PRO A 298 -2.91 7.95 0.85
N ARG A 299 -2.47 8.77 1.81
CA ARG A 299 -1.09 9.30 1.82
C ARG A 299 0.00 8.23 1.95
N SER A 300 -0.37 7.04 2.44
CA SER A 300 0.53 5.89 2.55
C SER A 300 0.68 5.09 1.25
N LEU A 301 0.03 5.52 0.16
CA LEU A 301 0.10 4.86 -1.13
C LEU A 301 1.53 4.82 -1.66
N VAL A 302 1.96 3.62 -2.05
CA VAL A 302 3.21 3.43 -2.80
C VAL A 302 2.85 3.32 -4.28
N ILE A 303 3.44 4.19 -5.08
CA ILE A 303 3.35 4.14 -6.54
C ILE A 303 4.51 3.26 -7.03
N LEU A 304 4.14 2.13 -7.62
CA LEU A 304 5.05 1.07 -8.08
C LEU A 304 5.47 1.29 -9.54
N ALA A 305 4.56 1.81 -10.37
CA ALA A 305 4.81 2.13 -11.76
C ALA A 305 3.90 3.26 -12.25
N THR A 306 4.33 4.00 -13.27
CA THR A 306 3.56 5.11 -13.86
C THR A 306 3.50 5.02 -15.38
N ALA A 307 2.44 5.51 -16.00
CA ALA A 307 2.38 5.79 -17.43
C ALA A 307 1.87 7.22 -17.67
N ASP A 308 2.53 7.97 -18.55
CA ASP A 308 2.07 9.29 -19.02
C ASP A 308 1.15 9.07 -20.23
N LEU A 309 -0.12 9.45 -20.07
CA LEU A 309 -1.16 9.33 -21.08
C LEU A 309 -1.68 10.71 -21.49
N THR A 310 -0.96 11.80 -21.22
CA THR A 310 -1.43 13.15 -21.49
C THR A 310 -1.74 13.38 -22.97
N GLY A 311 -1.02 12.71 -23.87
CA GLY A 311 -1.25 12.70 -25.32
C GLY A 311 -2.53 11.98 -25.77
N TRP A 312 -3.17 11.18 -24.91
CA TRP A 312 -4.44 10.53 -25.26
C TRP A 312 -5.60 11.51 -25.41
N ARG A 313 -5.42 12.78 -25.01
CA ARG A 313 -6.39 13.86 -25.27
C ARG A 313 -6.79 14.00 -26.74
N ASP A 314 -5.95 13.57 -27.67
CA ASP A 314 -6.22 13.62 -29.11
C ASP A 314 -7.14 12.48 -29.58
N TYR A 315 -7.33 11.45 -28.75
CA TYR A 315 -8.08 10.22 -29.08
C TYR A 315 -9.17 9.88 -28.04
N GLY A 316 -9.27 10.69 -26.99
CA GLY A 316 -10.10 10.45 -25.81
C GLY A 316 -9.73 11.39 -24.66
N GLN A 317 -9.48 10.82 -23.47
CA GLN A 317 -9.09 11.55 -22.27
C GLN A 317 -7.60 11.37 -21.99
N GLY A 318 -6.88 12.48 -21.89
CA GLY A 318 -5.50 12.47 -21.42
C GLY A 318 -5.41 12.38 -19.89
N GLY A 319 -4.38 11.73 -19.38
CA GLY A 319 -4.17 11.58 -17.95
C GLY A 319 -2.94 10.73 -17.64
N HIS A 320 -3.04 9.86 -16.64
CA HIS A 320 -1.97 8.95 -16.25
C HIS A 320 -2.51 7.55 -15.93
N ALA A 321 -1.60 6.61 -15.70
CA ALA A 321 -1.89 5.39 -14.97
C ALA A 321 -0.88 5.21 -13.84
N THR A 322 -1.32 4.82 -12.63
CA THR A 322 -0.40 4.51 -11.51
C THR A 322 -0.68 3.14 -10.93
N MET A 323 0.20 2.16 -11.16
CA MET A 323 0.16 0.90 -10.43
C MET A 323 0.55 1.17 -8.98
N ALA A 324 -0.27 0.77 -8.02
CA ALA A 324 -0.11 1.21 -6.65
C ALA A 324 -0.50 0.16 -5.61
N ILE A 325 0.04 0.31 -4.40
CA ILE A 325 -0.25 -0.56 -3.26
C ILE A 325 -0.29 0.24 -1.95
N PHE A 326 -1.21 -0.12 -1.05
CA PHE A 326 -1.29 0.45 0.29
C PHE A 326 -1.96 -0.50 1.29
N GLN A 327 -1.78 -0.19 2.57
CA GLN A 327 -2.51 -0.87 3.65
C GLN A 327 -3.80 -0.11 3.95
N ARG A 328 -4.94 -0.83 3.98
CA ARG A 328 -6.24 -0.30 4.38
C ARG A 328 -6.77 -1.09 5.58
N GLY A 329 -6.75 -0.48 6.76
CA GLY A 329 -7.00 -1.19 8.01
C GLY A 329 -5.95 -2.28 8.24
N ARG A 330 -6.38 -3.53 8.44
CA ARG A 330 -5.48 -4.69 8.56
C ARG A 330 -5.13 -5.34 7.21
N GLY A 331 -5.90 -5.05 6.16
CA GLY A 331 -5.75 -5.62 4.82
C GLY A 331 -4.82 -4.81 3.91
N THR A 332 -4.46 -5.41 2.78
CA THR A 332 -3.65 -4.79 1.72
C THR A 332 -4.48 -4.64 0.45
N VAL A 333 -4.36 -3.48 -0.20
CA VAL A 333 -4.98 -3.19 -1.50
C VAL A 333 -3.89 -2.99 -2.54
N PHE A 334 -3.91 -3.79 -3.59
CA PHE A 334 -3.12 -3.61 -4.81
C PHE A 334 -4.03 -3.16 -5.96
N ASN A 335 -3.55 -2.23 -6.78
CA ASN A 335 -4.25 -1.79 -7.98
C ASN A 335 -3.30 -1.71 -9.18
N ALA A 336 -3.60 -2.47 -10.24
CA ALA A 336 -2.90 -2.39 -11.53
C ALA A 336 -3.27 -1.11 -12.28
N ALA A 337 -4.47 -0.57 -12.06
CA ALA A 337 -4.95 0.73 -12.53
C ALA A 337 -5.11 0.84 -14.06
N THR A 338 -5.57 -0.24 -14.70
CA THR A 338 -5.86 -0.30 -16.13
C THR A 338 -6.84 -1.43 -16.47
N VAL A 339 -7.83 -1.15 -17.31
CA VAL A 339 -8.88 -2.11 -17.71
C VAL A 339 -8.30 -3.35 -18.42
N ASN A 340 -7.30 -3.17 -19.28
CA ASN A 340 -6.74 -4.21 -20.14
C ASN A 340 -5.66 -5.05 -19.46
N TRP A 341 -5.43 -4.93 -18.14
CA TRP A 341 -4.38 -5.70 -17.45
C TRP A 341 -4.49 -7.21 -17.75
N GLY A 342 -5.70 -7.77 -17.64
CA GLY A 342 -5.97 -9.18 -17.91
C GLY A 342 -5.71 -9.59 -19.37
N ASN A 343 -5.76 -8.66 -20.32
CA ASN A 343 -5.59 -8.93 -21.75
C ASN A 343 -4.14 -9.20 -22.16
N ARG A 344 -3.17 -8.87 -21.29
CA ARG A 344 -1.74 -9.07 -21.54
C ARG A 344 -1.11 -10.11 -20.60
N LEU A 345 -1.89 -11.01 -20.01
CA LEU A 345 -1.36 -12.12 -19.20
C LEU A 345 -0.56 -13.16 -20.02
N ASP A 346 -0.47 -13.00 -21.34
CA ASP A 346 0.51 -13.68 -22.20
C ASP A 346 1.93 -13.09 -22.10
N ASP A 347 2.07 -11.84 -21.64
CA ASP A 347 3.35 -11.22 -21.33
C ASP A 347 3.93 -11.83 -20.03
N PRO A 348 5.15 -12.40 -20.03
CA PRO A 348 5.75 -13.03 -18.86
C PRO A 348 5.92 -12.09 -17.65
N VAL A 349 6.10 -10.79 -17.87
CA VAL A 349 6.24 -9.79 -16.79
C VAL A 349 4.87 -9.53 -16.16
N VAL A 350 3.82 -9.36 -16.97
CA VAL A 350 2.44 -9.16 -16.49
C VAL A 350 1.95 -10.41 -15.75
N ASP A 351 2.19 -11.61 -16.29
CA ASP A 351 1.91 -12.89 -15.62
C ASP A 351 2.64 -12.99 -14.27
N ARG A 352 3.96 -12.71 -14.25
CA ARG A 352 4.77 -12.78 -13.02
C ARG A 352 4.27 -11.81 -11.94
N ILE A 353 4.01 -10.55 -12.30
CA ILE A 353 3.47 -9.53 -11.38
C ILE A 353 2.12 -10.00 -10.81
N THR A 354 1.23 -10.48 -11.68
CA THR A 354 -0.09 -10.96 -11.27
C THR A 354 0.03 -12.13 -10.30
N ARG A 355 0.89 -13.11 -10.56
CA ARG A 355 1.15 -14.24 -9.65
C ARG A 355 1.69 -13.79 -8.32
N ASN A 356 2.70 -12.90 -8.31
CA ASN A 356 3.28 -12.37 -7.08
C ASN A 356 2.20 -11.75 -6.18
N VAL A 357 1.30 -10.94 -6.77
CA VAL A 357 0.19 -10.30 -6.06
C VAL A 357 -0.79 -11.33 -5.53
N LEU A 358 -1.30 -12.22 -6.38
CA LEU A 358 -2.30 -13.20 -5.98
C LEU A 358 -1.76 -14.19 -4.93
N ASP A 359 -0.54 -14.71 -5.11
CA ASP A 359 0.08 -15.68 -4.20
C ASP A 359 0.32 -15.10 -2.81
N ARG A 360 0.71 -13.83 -2.75
CA ARG A 360 0.99 -13.15 -1.49
C ARG A 360 -0.30 -12.72 -0.79
N LEU A 361 -1.24 -12.13 -1.53
CA LEU A 361 -2.48 -11.61 -0.95
C LEU A 361 -3.52 -12.69 -0.64
N ALA A 362 -3.41 -13.89 -1.22
CA ALA A 362 -4.23 -15.04 -0.85
C ALA A 362 -3.83 -15.65 0.51
N ARG A 363 -2.78 -15.13 1.17
CA ARG A 363 -2.36 -15.55 2.52
C ARG A 363 -2.79 -14.48 3.54
N PRO A 364 -3.27 -14.88 4.73
CA PRO A 364 -3.51 -13.93 5.82
C PRO A 364 -2.22 -13.17 6.14
N GLY A 365 -2.27 -11.84 6.15
CA GLY A 365 -1.12 -11.01 6.50
C GLY A 365 -0.81 -11.13 7.99
N THR A 366 0.39 -11.56 8.34
CA THR A 366 0.82 -11.61 9.75
C THR A 366 1.26 -10.23 10.27
N GLY A 367 1.58 -9.29 9.37
CA GLY A 367 2.20 -8.01 9.72
C GLY A 367 3.68 -8.12 10.13
N GLU A 368 4.23 -9.33 10.13
CA GLU A 368 5.59 -9.64 10.60
C GLU A 368 6.65 -9.61 9.49
N GLU A 369 6.20 -9.56 8.23
CA GLU A 369 7.08 -9.64 7.08
C GLU A 369 7.81 -8.32 6.84
N TRP A 370 9.12 -8.39 6.60
CA TRP A 370 9.92 -7.25 6.19
C TRP A 370 9.63 -6.89 4.74
N GLN A 371 9.26 -5.64 4.50
CA GLN A 371 8.99 -5.10 3.17
C GLN A 371 10.06 -4.07 2.80
N PRO A 372 10.56 -4.09 1.55
CA PRO A 372 11.50 -3.08 1.07
C PRO A 372 10.84 -1.71 1.01
N VAL A 373 11.59 -0.69 1.45
CA VAL A 373 11.19 0.74 1.39
C VAL A 373 12.29 1.63 0.79
N GLY A 374 13.25 1.02 0.12
CA GLY A 374 14.31 1.70 -0.63
C GLY A 374 15.70 1.11 -0.34
N ALA A 375 16.73 1.84 -0.73
CA ALA A 375 18.12 1.49 -0.44
C ALA A 375 18.59 2.08 0.89
N ALA A 376 19.60 1.47 1.49
CA ALA A 376 20.32 1.94 2.68
C ALA A 376 21.84 1.69 2.50
N PRO A 377 22.48 2.29 1.48
CA PRO A 377 23.88 1.99 1.18
C PRO A 377 24.79 2.46 2.33
N ASP A 378 25.60 1.54 2.85
CA ASP A 378 26.57 1.75 3.96
C ASP A 378 25.95 2.34 5.24
N VAL A 379 24.67 2.10 5.49
CA VAL A 379 24.02 2.54 6.74
C VAL A 379 24.54 1.70 7.92
N ARG A 380 25.02 2.38 8.96
CA ARG A 380 25.52 1.79 10.21
C ARG A 380 24.55 1.96 11.37
N ALA A 381 23.81 3.06 11.37
CA ALA A 381 22.86 3.35 12.42
C ALA A 381 21.65 4.10 11.86
N LEU A 382 20.48 3.87 12.46
CA LEU A 382 19.22 4.47 12.05
C LEU A 382 18.49 5.05 13.25
N THR A 383 17.82 6.18 13.04
CA THR A 383 16.86 6.67 14.02
C THR A 383 15.78 7.54 13.38
N THR A 384 14.83 8.00 14.18
CA THR A 384 13.87 9.02 13.76
C THR A 384 14.03 10.31 14.55
N GLY A 385 13.71 11.43 13.91
CA GLY A 385 13.61 12.74 14.53
C GLY A 385 12.46 13.50 13.91
N GLY A 386 11.37 13.69 14.67
CA GLY A 386 10.10 14.13 14.09
C GLY A 386 9.57 13.13 13.06
N GLU A 387 9.23 13.62 11.87
CA GLU A 387 8.69 12.83 10.75
C GLU A 387 9.77 12.28 9.80
N ARG A 388 11.05 12.39 10.16
CA ARG A 388 12.19 12.02 9.31
C ARG A 388 12.94 10.82 9.86
N LEU A 389 13.42 10.00 8.93
CA LEU A 389 14.47 9.02 9.17
C LEU A 389 15.84 9.70 9.03
N PHE A 390 16.74 9.35 9.95
CA PHE A 390 18.14 9.71 9.88
C PHE A 390 19.00 8.45 9.86
N ALA A 391 20.06 8.46 9.05
CA ALA A 391 21.00 7.36 8.95
C ALA A 391 22.43 7.87 9.07
N ALA A 392 23.26 7.21 9.87
CA ALA A 392 24.71 7.43 9.84
C ALA A 392 25.35 6.38 8.94
N THR A 393 26.29 6.81 8.11
CA THR A 393 27.05 5.95 7.20
C THR A 393 28.47 5.70 7.71
N GLY A 394 29.15 4.69 7.16
CA GLY A 394 30.51 4.31 7.57
C GLY A 394 31.56 5.40 7.30
N ASP A 395 31.31 6.32 6.38
CA ASP A 395 32.20 7.43 6.07
C ASP A 395 31.99 8.70 6.96
N GLY A 396 31.06 8.62 7.91
CA GLY A 396 30.69 9.70 8.83
C GLY A 396 29.61 10.64 8.30
N THR A 397 28.99 10.36 7.15
CA THR A 397 27.89 11.17 6.63
C THR A 397 26.58 10.85 7.36
N LEU A 398 25.91 11.88 7.86
CA LEU A 398 24.54 11.81 8.34
C LEU A 398 23.59 12.09 7.17
N LEU A 399 22.73 11.13 6.87
CA LEU A 399 21.71 11.21 5.84
C LEU A 399 20.33 11.42 6.48
N HIS A 400 19.40 11.96 5.70
CA HIS A 400 17.99 12.01 6.06
C HIS A 400 17.08 11.66 4.87
N ARG A 401 15.87 11.18 5.18
CA ARG A 401 14.73 11.10 4.25
C ARG A 401 13.43 11.14 5.05
N GLU A 402 12.31 11.31 4.37
CA GLU A 402 11.00 11.18 5.01
C GLU A 402 10.72 9.73 5.42
N PHE A 403 10.00 9.56 6.54
CA PHE A 403 9.52 8.26 6.99
C PHE A 403 8.33 7.83 6.11
N HIS A 404 8.63 7.17 5.00
CA HIS A 404 7.64 6.76 4.01
C HIS A 404 7.95 5.39 3.40
N ALA A 405 6.90 4.69 2.95
CA ALA A 405 6.95 3.37 2.31
C ALA A 405 7.65 3.39 0.94
N GLN A 406 7.44 4.48 0.21
CA GLN A 406 8.05 4.72 -1.10
C GLN A 406 9.58 4.72 -0.98
N ASN A 407 10.27 4.28 -2.02
CA ASN A 407 11.73 4.27 -2.19
C ASN A 407 12.38 5.66 -2.29
N LEU A 408 12.03 6.60 -1.39
CA LEU A 408 12.57 7.95 -1.39
C LEU A 408 14.10 7.94 -1.22
N PRO A 409 14.83 8.77 -1.99
CA PRO A 409 16.28 8.83 -1.90
C PRO A 409 16.72 9.48 -0.59
N TRP A 410 17.90 9.06 -0.11
CA TRP A 410 18.58 9.70 1.00
C TRP A 410 19.22 11.02 0.57
N ARG A 411 19.24 12.00 1.48
CA ARG A 411 19.90 13.30 1.29
C ARG A 411 20.92 13.54 2.39
N PRO A 412 22.12 14.05 2.08
CA PRO A 412 23.11 14.38 3.10
C PRO A 412 22.64 15.57 3.94
N VAL A 413 22.84 15.47 5.25
CA VAL A 413 22.70 16.57 6.22
C VAL A 413 24.06 17.21 6.45
N LEU A 414 25.03 16.41 6.88
CA LEU A 414 26.40 16.85 7.19
C LEU A 414 27.35 15.65 7.14
N ARG A 415 28.64 15.94 7.02
CA ARG A 415 29.72 14.98 7.29
C ARG A 415 30.35 15.29 8.63
N GLY A 416 30.43 14.28 9.51
CA GLY A 416 30.84 14.45 10.90
C GLY A 416 31.62 13.25 11.43
N PRO A 417 31.66 13.06 12.76
CA PRO A 417 32.27 11.89 13.37
C PRO A 417 31.57 10.61 12.92
N ARG A 418 32.32 9.51 12.87
CA ARG A 418 31.76 8.19 12.59
C ARG A 418 30.95 7.71 13.79
N VAL A 419 29.68 7.43 13.54
CA VAL A 419 28.70 7.04 14.55
C VAL A 419 28.24 5.61 14.27
N VAL A 420 28.35 4.74 15.26
CA VAL A 420 28.00 3.31 15.20
C VAL A 420 26.60 3.02 15.75
N GLY A 421 25.98 3.97 16.45
CA GLY A 421 24.61 3.86 16.94
C GLY A 421 23.90 5.20 16.96
N LEU A 422 22.60 5.22 16.66
CA LEU A 422 21.78 6.42 16.63
C LEU A 422 20.50 6.19 17.44
N ALA A 423 20.13 7.18 18.24
CA ALA A 423 18.87 7.22 18.95
C ALA A 423 18.25 8.61 18.82
N GLY A 424 16.93 8.69 18.91
CA GLY A 424 16.19 9.94 18.90
C GLY A 424 15.30 10.00 20.13
N SER A 425 15.31 11.13 20.84
CA SER A 425 14.27 11.37 21.84
C SER A 425 12.93 11.60 21.12
N ARG A 426 11.85 11.01 21.62
CA ARG A 426 10.51 11.25 21.08
C ARG A 426 9.97 12.63 21.47
N GLU A 427 10.25 13.05 22.70
CA GLU A 427 9.75 14.28 23.31
C GLU A 427 10.88 14.97 24.06
N ALA A 428 10.72 16.28 24.27
CA ALA A 428 11.61 17.05 25.12
C ALA A 428 11.54 16.56 26.57
N HIS A 429 12.61 16.77 27.33
CA HIS A 429 12.72 16.30 28.69
C HIS A 429 13.37 17.35 29.59
N HIS A 430 12.62 17.84 30.59
CA HIS A 430 13.06 18.93 31.47
C HIS A 430 13.73 20.06 30.67
N ASP A 431 15.03 20.30 30.90
CA ASP A 431 15.82 21.36 30.28
C ASP A 431 16.45 20.94 28.94
N ARG A 432 16.11 19.77 28.39
CA ARG A 432 16.65 19.26 27.11
C ARG A 432 15.59 19.24 26.01
N PRO A 433 15.90 19.80 24.82
CA PRO A 433 15.02 19.71 23.66
C PRO A 433 15.02 18.28 23.08
N VAL A 434 14.18 18.08 22.06
CA VAL A 434 14.26 16.88 21.23
C VAL A 434 15.60 16.88 20.50
N GLU A 435 16.38 15.81 20.66
CA GLU A 435 17.71 15.64 20.06
C GLU A 435 17.85 14.25 19.41
N LEU A 436 18.78 14.17 18.46
CA LEU A 436 19.43 12.94 18.05
C LEU A 436 20.64 12.71 18.95
N TYR A 437 20.84 11.47 19.37
CA TYR A 437 21.98 11.01 20.13
C TYR A 437 22.78 10.03 19.28
N GLY A 438 24.09 10.23 19.20
CA GLY A 438 25.02 9.38 18.46
C GLY A 438 25.99 8.69 19.40
N LEU A 439 26.25 7.40 19.19
CA LEU A 439 27.38 6.69 19.77
C LEU A 439 28.55 6.73 18.77
N ALA A 440 29.57 7.51 19.06
CA ALA A 440 30.75 7.65 18.22
C ALA A 440 31.70 6.44 18.36
N GLU A 441 32.44 6.13 17.30
CA GLU A 441 33.44 5.04 17.31
C GLU A 441 34.54 5.24 18.36
N ASP A 442 34.84 6.48 18.74
CA ASP A 442 35.82 6.81 19.78
C ASP A 442 35.25 6.69 21.21
N GLY A 443 34.05 6.10 21.35
CA GLY A 443 33.43 5.79 22.63
C GLY A 443 32.71 6.97 23.28
N TRP A 444 32.34 8.01 22.53
CA TRP A 444 31.59 9.16 23.05
C TRP A 444 30.12 9.15 22.69
N ILE A 445 29.28 9.64 23.61
CA ILE A 445 27.92 10.04 23.34
C ILE A 445 27.92 11.47 22.81
N LEU A 446 27.27 11.65 21.65
CA LEU A 446 27.10 12.91 20.96
C LEU A 446 25.62 13.31 20.97
N SER A 447 25.31 14.60 20.84
CA SER A 447 23.95 15.04 20.50
C SER A 447 23.90 16.15 19.46
N ARG A 448 22.75 16.25 18.80
CA ARG A 448 22.40 17.37 17.91
C ARG A 448 20.88 17.51 17.76
N PRO A 449 20.36 18.70 17.41
CA PRO A 449 18.96 18.84 17.03
C PRO A 449 18.62 17.98 15.79
N PRO A 450 17.40 17.41 15.68
CA PRO A 450 16.96 16.59 14.55
C PRO A 450 16.58 17.43 13.32
N VAL A 451 17.43 18.39 12.95
CA VAL A 451 17.23 19.30 11.83
C VAL A 451 18.13 18.93 10.65
N THR A 452 17.72 19.32 9.44
CA THR A 452 18.47 19.13 8.20
C THR A 452 19.41 20.31 7.89
N GLY A 453 19.35 21.37 8.70
CA GLY A 453 20.23 22.54 8.61
C GLY A 453 21.61 22.32 9.27
N PRO A 454 22.45 23.37 9.34
CA PRO A 454 23.89 23.28 9.64
C PRO A 454 24.27 22.94 11.10
N ALA A 455 23.39 22.30 11.87
CA ALA A 455 23.65 21.93 13.26
C ALA A 455 24.60 20.72 13.34
N GLY A 456 25.82 20.95 13.83
CA GLY A 456 26.84 19.94 14.08
C GLY A 456 26.58 19.07 15.32
N TRP A 457 27.46 18.09 15.54
CA TRP A 457 27.45 17.23 16.72
C TRP A 457 28.14 17.90 17.90
N ARG A 458 27.54 17.80 19.09
CA ARG A 458 28.13 18.18 20.38
C ARG A 458 28.52 16.94 21.15
N ARG A 459 29.73 16.90 21.72
CA ARG A 459 30.15 15.83 22.63
C ARG A 459 29.48 16.03 23.99
N LEU A 460 28.83 14.98 24.51
CA LEU A 460 28.17 15.03 25.82
C LEU A 460 29.03 14.37 26.89
N CYS A 461 29.33 13.08 26.74
CA CYS A 461 30.10 12.32 27.72
C CYS A 461 30.71 11.06 27.10
N PRO A 462 31.69 10.41 27.75
CA PRO A 462 32.09 9.05 27.42
C PRO A 462 30.94 8.05 27.62
N ALA A 463 30.82 7.09 26.71
CA ALA A 463 29.98 5.90 26.85
C ALA A 463 30.68 4.85 27.72
N VAL A 464 29.94 3.81 28.10
CA VAL A 464 30.54 2.63 28.75
C VAL A 464 31.54 1.96 27.78
N PRO A 465 32.73 1.53 28.25
CA PRO A 465 33.68 0.84 27.40
C PRO A 465 33.06 -0.35 26.65
N GLY A 466 33.38 -0.48 25.36
CA GLY A 466 32.84 -1.55 24.52
C GLY A 466 31.39 -1.33 24.05
N ALA A 467 30.83 -0.12 24.18
CA ALA A 467 29.52 0.23 23.66
C ALA A 467 29.41 -0.03 22.14
N VAL A 468 28.32 -0.69 21.73
CA VAL A 468 28.04 -1.06 20.32
C VAL A 468 26.70 -0.55 19.82
N ALA A 469 25.72 -0.33 20.70
CA ALA A 469 24.39 0.15 20.31
C ALA A 469 23.79 1.08 21.37
N ILE A 470 22.86 1.94 20.94
CA ILE A 470 22.24 2.98 21.76
C ILE A 470 20.74 3.08 21.47
N ALA A 471 19.94 3.32 22.51
CA ALA A 471 18.52 3.67 22.38
C ALA A 471 18.10 4.67 23.47
N VAL A 472 17.00 5.39 23.23
CA VAL A 472 16.43 6.34 24.19
C VAL A 472 14.98 5.95 24.49
N VAL A 473 14.67 5.69 25.77
CA VAL A 473 13.32 5.32 26.23
C VAL A 473 13.07 5.84 27.64
N PHE A 474 11.85 6.32 27.92
CA PHE A 474 11.45 6.85 29.23
C PHE A 474 12.47 7.82 29.87
N GLN A 475 13.03 8.73 29.06
CA GLN A 475 14.01 9.73 29.49
C GLN A 475 15.38 9.15 29.91
N GLY A 476 15.62 7.88 29.64
CA GLY A 476 16.90 7.20 29.82
C GLY A 476 17.60 6.93 28.49
N ILE A 477 18.93 6.96 28.52
CA ILE A 477 19.78 6.42 27.46
C ILE A 477 20.18 5.00 27.85
N PHE A 478 20.01 4.07 26.92
CA PHE A 478 20.42 2.68 27.07
C PHE A 478 21.56 2.41 26.10
N VAL A 479 22.61 1.74 26.59
CA VAL A 479 23.78 1.35 25.80
C VAL A 479 24.02 -0.14 25.97
N ALA A 480 24.08 -0.87 24.85
CA ALA A 480 24.55 -2.25 24.84
C ALA A 480 26.05 -2.28 24.59
N THR A 481 26.75 -3.18 25.27
CA THR A 481 28.19 -3.41 25.12
C THR A 481 28.50 -4.75 24.46
N ALA A 482 29.67 -4.88 23.85
CA ALA A 482 30.10 -6.06 23.10
C ALA A 482 30.23 -7.33 23.96
N ASP A 483 30.38 -7.19 25.28
CA ASP A 483 30.36 -8.28 26.25
C ASP A 483 28.93 -8.72 26.66
N GLY A 484 27.90 -8.13 26.06
CA GLY A 484 26.50 -8.52 26.23
C GLY A 484 25.76 -7.84 27.38
N LEU A 485 26.34 -6.79 27.99
CA LEU A 485 25.71 -6.04 29.07
C LEU A 485 24.91 -4.84 28.56
N LEU A 486 23.79 -4.56 29.21
CA LEU A 486 22.98 -3.37 28.98
C LEU A 486 23.20 -2.39 30.12
N TRP A 487 23.48 -1.14 29.77
CA TRP A 487 23.71 -0.05 30.72
C TRP A 487 22.70 1.05 30.51
N HIS A 488 22.42 1.79 31.58
CA HIS A 488 21.47 2.89 31.60
C HIS A 488 22.08 4.14 32.23
N ALA A 489 21.75 5.31 31.71
CA ALA A 489 21.95 6.60 32.38
C ALA A 489 20.72 7.49 32.16
N ALA A 490 20.42 8.39 33.09
CA ALA A 490 19.34 9.35 32.87
C ALA A 490 19.79 10.43 31.87
N LEU A 491 18.92 10.88 30.97
CA LEU A 491 19.24 11.99 30.07
C LEU A 491 19.56 13.29 30.82
N ALA A 492 19.01 13.47 32.02
CA ALA A 492 19.32 14.61 32.89
C ALA A 492 20.78 14.62 33.37
N ASP A 493 21.39 13.43 33.49
CA ASP A 493 22.76 13.26 34.01
C ASP A 493 23.81 13.42 32.93
N LEU A 494 23.43 13.38 31.65
CA LEU A 494 24.35 13.67 30.56
C LEU A 494 24.87 15.11 30.73
N ALA A 495 26.17 15.30 30.55
CA ALA A 495 26.75 16.64 30.61
C ALA A 495 26.40 17.47 29.35
N GLY A 496 26.63 18.78 29.42
CA GLY A 496 26.23 19.74 28.37
C GLY A 496 24.78 20.22 28.51
N ARG A 497 24.53 21.17 29.41
CA ARG A 497 23.29 21.97 29.39
C ARG A 497 23.24 22.74 28.06
N PRO A 498 22.06 23.00 27.46
CA PRO A 498 21.99 23.82 26.26
C PRO A 498 22.44 25.26 26.58
N GLY A 499 23.72 25.55 26.34
CA GLY A 499 24.19 26.91 26.08
C GLY A 499 23.68 27.35 24.72
N HIS A 500 23.26 28.62 24.63
CA HIS A 500 22.73 29.29 23.44
C HIS A 500 23.46 28.85 22.16
N VAL A 501 22.74 28.26 21.20
CA VAL A 501 23.29 27.93 19.88
C VAL A 501 23.64 29.27 19.19
N PRO A 502 24.91 29.58 18.88
CA PRO A 502 25.19 30.77 18.10
C PRO A 502 24.61 30.56 16.71
N ALA A 503 23.83 31.54 16.24
CA ALA A 503 23.46 31.59 14.84
C ALA A 503 24.74 31.60 14.01
N ALA A 504 24.88 30.66 13.07
CA ALA A 504 25.96 30.68 12.10
C ALA A 504 25.81 31.96 11.27
N THR A 505 26.62 32.98 11.55
CA THR A 505 26.73 34.18 10.71
C THR A 505 27.51 33.79 9.46
N GLY A 506 26.85 33.91 8.31
CA GLY A 506 27.50 33.84 7.02
C GLY A 506 28.50 34.99 6.84
N ASP A 507 29.57 34.69 6.10
CA ASP A 507 30.51 35.60 5.44
C ASP A 507 30.70 37.00 6.05
N GLN A 508 31.73 37.15 6.88
CA GLN A 508 32.63 38.31 6.77
C GLN A 508 34.08 37.90 6.98
N ALA A 509 34.87 38.05 5.91
CA ALA A 509 36.31 38.11 5.98
C ALA A 509 36.73 39.44 6.64
N GLY A 510 37.49 39.37 7.74
CA GLY A 510 38.27 40.51 8.22
C GLY A 510 38.30 40.72 9.73
N ALA A 511 39.49 40.51 10.30
CA ALA A 511 40.04 41.09 11.53
C ALA A 511 39.56 40.60 12.90
N GLY A 512 40.54 40.13 13.70
CA GLY A 512 40.48 40.07 15.17
C GLY A 512 40.31 38.67 15.75
N ALA A 513 41.40 37.96 16.02
CA ALA A 513 41.38 36.82 16.92
C ALA A 513 41.22 37.33 18.36
N GLU A 514 40.06 37.10 18.98
CA GLU A 514 39.93 37.18 20.44
C GLU A 514 40.49 35.89 21.07
N PRO A 515 41.47 35.97 21.99
CA PRO A 515 41.93 34.83 22.75
C PRO A 515 41.08 34.71 24.02
N GLY A 516 40.29 33.64 24.17
CA GLY A 516 39.65 33.37 25.46
C GLY A 516 38.37 32.52 25.51
N ALA A 517 38.12 31.62 24.56
CA ALA A 517 37.13 30.57 24.82
C ALA A 517 37.73 29.57 25.81
N GLU A 518 37.32 29.64 27.08
CA GLU A 518 37.59 28.57 28.05
C GLU A 518 37.16 27.22 27.43
N PRO A 519 37.96 26.15 27.56
CA PRO A 519 37.51 24.82 27.19
C PRO A 519 36.22 24.52 27.96
N ASP A 520 35.21 24.02 27.25
CA ASP A 520 33.94 23.57 27.85
C ASP A 520 34.29 22.69 29.06
N PRO A 521 33.77 22.99 30.27
CA PRO A 521 34.19 22.30 31.49
C PRO A 521 34.03 20.78 31.30
N ASP A 522 35.05 20.04 31.74
CA ASP A 522 35.11 18.58 31.66
C ASP A 522 33.75 18.01 32.12
N PRO A 523 33.01 17.32 31.23
CA PRO A 523 31.69 16.82 31.55
C PRO A 523 31.80 15.91 32.77
N GLY A 524 31.30 16.36 33.92
CA GLY A 524 31.35 15.60 35.17
C GLY A 524 30.85 14.15 34.99
N PRO A 525 31.26 13.22 35.88
CA PRO A 525 31.09 11.79 35.64
C PRO A 525 29.61 11.40 35.51
N VAL A 526 29.22 10.90 34.34
CA VAL A 526 27.90 10.29 34.11
C VAL A 526 27.83 8.97 34.86
N THR A 527 26.79 8.77 35.66
CA THR A 527 26.58 7.52 36.40
C THR A 527 25.86 6.52 35.52
N TRP A 528 26.60 5.52 35.03
CA TRP A 528 26.04 4.39 34.29
C TRP A 528 25.64 3.27 35.26
N THR A 529 24.39 2.83 35.20
CA THR A 529 23.85 1.73 36.00
C THR A 529 23.64 0.47 35.15
N PRO A 530 24.03 -0.73 35.64
CA PRO A 530 23.71 -1.97 34.95
C PRO A 530 22.20 -2.20 34.86
N SER A 531 21.73 -2.63 33.68
CA SER A 531 20.32 -2.94 33.36
C SER A 531 20.13 -4.38 32.85
N GLY A 532 21.06 -5.25 33.18
CA GLY A 532 21.03 -6.68 32.86
C GLY A 532 21.59 -7.01 31.47
N ASP A 533 21.06 -8.06 30.87
CA ASP A 533 21.51 -8.59 29.58
C ASP A 533 21.04 -7.71 28.40
N ALA A 534 21.94 -7.47 27.44
CA ALA A 534 21.68 -6.71 26.21
C ALA A 534 20.99 -7.54 25.11
N GLY A 535 20.76 -8.83 25.34
CA GLY A 535 20.10 -9.71 24.39
C GLY A 535 20.94 -10.03 23.16
N GLY A 536 22.27 -9.81 23.23
CA GLY A 536 23.19 -9.93 22.10
C GLY A 536 23.08 -8.80 21.07
N ALA A 537 22.51 -7.66 21.47
CA ALA A 537 22.17 -6.56 20.55
C ALA A 537 23.39 -6.00 19.80
N VAL A 538 23.30 -6.01 18.46
CA VAL A 538 24.18 -5.25 17.56
C VAL A 538 23.56 -3.92 17.13
N ALA A 539 22.23 -3.81 17.21
CA ALA A 539 21.48 -2.58 17.02
C ALA A 539 20.34 -2.48 18.03
N LEU A 540 20.07 -1.28 18.53
CA LEU A 540 19.00 -1.00 19.48
C LEU A 540 18.06 0.06 18.91
N ALA A 541 16.77 -0.07 19.23
CA ALA A 541 15.75 0.93 18.97
C ALA A 541 14.77 0.97 20.14
N ALA A 542 13.98 2.03 20.21
CA ALA A 542 12.98 2.20 21.25
C ALA A 542 11.69 2.81 20.72
N MET A 543 10.56 2.32 21.23
CA MET A 543 9.25 2.89 20.97
C MET A 543 8.27 2.40 22.05
N SER A 544 7.35 3.28 22.46
CA SER A 544 6.24 2.95 23.37
C SER A 544 6.69 2.23 24.65
N GLY A 545 7.80 2.69 25.25
CA GLY A 545 8.31 2.14 26.50
C GLY A 545 9.04 0.80 26.39
N ARG A 546 9.30 0.34 25.17
CA ARG A 546 10.00 -0.92 24.90
C ARG A 546 11.32 -0.67 24.21
N LEU A 547 12.28 -1.54 24.50
CA LEU A 547 13.48 -1.70 23.71
C LEU A 547 13.25 -2.79 22.67
N PHE A 548 13.84 -2.58 21.50
CA PHE A 548 13.94 -3.54 20.41
C PHE A 548 15.40 -3.73 20.08
N ALA A 549 15.79 -4.96 19.77
CA ALA A 549 17.16 -5.30 19.39
C ALA A 549 17.17 -6.20 18.17
N VAL A 550 18.16 -6.01 17.31
CA VAL A 550 18.67 -7.07 16.44
C VAL A 550 19.88 -7.66 17.12
N ASP A 551 19.90 -8.97 17.32
CA ASP A 551 21.06 -9.66 17.90
C ASP A 551 22.07 -10.11 16.83
N GLY A 552 23.26 -10.52 17.28
CA GLY A 552 24.33 -11.00 16.39
C GLY A 552 24.00 -12.26 15.57
N GLU A 553 22.88 -12.93 15.87
CA GLU A 553 22.37 -14.08 15.10
C GLU A 553 21.23 -13.68 14.15
N GLY A 554 20.93 -12.39 14.01
CA GLY A 554 19.89 -11.89 13.11
C GLY A 554 18.47 -12.10 13.64
N ARG A 555 18.28 -12.20 14.96
CA ARG A 555 16.95 -12.31 15.58
C ARG A 555 16.47 -10.95 16.06
N LEU A 556 15.18 -10.69 15.86
CA LEU A 556 14.50 -9.51 16.39
C LEU A 556 13.99 -9.82 17.80
N ARG A 557 14.32 -8.97 18.78
CA ARG A 557 13.94 -9.17 20.19
C ARG A 557 13.33 -7.90 20.77
N THR A 558 12.51 -8.04 21.80
CA THR A 558 11.96 -6.92 22.57
C THR A 558 11.96 -7.17 24.07
N ARG A 559 12.16 -6.11 24.87
CA ARG A 559 11.97 -6.11 26.33
C ARG A 559 11.33 -4.81 26.80
N ALA A 560 10.89 -4.77 28.06
CA ALA A 560 10.54 -3.51 28.71
C ALA A 560 11.77 -2.61 28.81
N GLY A 561 11.60 -1.32 28.51
CA GLY A 561 12.65 -0.29 28.58
C GLY A 561 12.88 0.24 29.99
N THR A 562 12.87 -0.64 30.99
CA THR A 562 13.06 -0.27 32.40
C THR A 562 14.53 -0.37 32.81
N VAL A 563 14.94 0.43 33.78
CA VAL A 563 16.28 0.36 34.39
C VAL A 563 16.52 -1.00 35.04
N ALA A 564 15.51 -1.53 35.75
CA ALA A 564 15.57 -2.89 36.29
C ALA A 564 15.70 -3.93 35.16
N PRO A 565 16.52 -4.98 35.35
CA PRO A 565 16.64 -6.08 34.38
C PRO A 565 15.27 -6.66 33.99
N ALA A 566 15.06 -6.84 32.68
CA ALA A 566 13.84 -7.40 32.13
C ALA A 566 14.16 -8.45 31.05
N PRO A 567 13.34 -9.50 30.91
CA PRO A 567 13.59 -10.56 29.94
C PRO A 567 13.37 -10.10 28.50
N TRP A 568 14.16 -10.67 27.58
CA TRP A 568 13.99 -10.50 26.13
C TRP A 568 13.05 -11.54 25.54
N THR A 569 12.08 -11.10 24.74
CA THR A 569 11.20 -11.95 23.95
C THR A 569 11.57 -11.86 22.47
N THR A 570 11.70 -12.99 21.78
CA THR A 570 11.96 -13.03 20.34
C THR A 570 10.67 -12.78 19.55
N LEU A 571 10.72 -11.85 18.60
CA LEU A 571 9.61 -11.46 17.70
C LEU A 571 9.74 -12.04 16.28
N GLY A 572 10.83 -12.75 15.99
CA GLY A 572 11.09 -13.38 14.71
C GLY A 572 12.47 -13.05 14.16
N ALA A 573 12.66 -13.24 12.86
CA ALA A 573 13.91 -12.95 12.18
C ALA A 573 14.03 -11.46 11.80
N ALA A 574 15.24 -10.91 11.93
CA ALA A 574 15.68 -9.63 11.38
C ALA A 574 16.61 -9.80 10.17
N GLY A 575 17.04 -11.03 9.87
CA GLY A 575 17.93 -11.32 8.75
C GLY A 575 19.32 -10.72 8.97
N ASP A 576 19.85 -10.06 7.94
CA ASP A 576 21.16 -9.38 7.94
C ASP A 576 21.05 -7.90 8.34
N ALA A 577 20.03 -7.53 9.13
CA ALA A 577 19.88 -6.17 9.64
C ALA A 577 21.08 -5.75 10.50
N VAL A 578 21.70 -4.62 10.16
CA VAL A 578 22.84 -4.03 10.87
C VAL A 578 22.47 -2.76 11.64
N ALA A 579 21.36 -2.12 11.26
CA ALA A 579 20.83 -0.93 11.92
C ALA A 579 19.34 -1.11 12.17
N LEU A 580 18.83 -0.55 13.27
CA LEU A 580 17.42 -0.65 13.65
C LEU A 580 16.89 0.70 14.15
N CYS A 581 15.66 1.03 13.75
CA CYS A 581 14.88 2.12 14.31
C CYS A 581 13.44 1.65 14.57
N ALA A 582 12.76 2.25 15.54
CA ALA A 582 11.35 2.00 15.84
C ALA A 582 10.59 3.33 15.83
N HIS A 583 9.52 3.41 15.04
CA HIS A 583 8.71 4.63 14.90
C HIS A 583 7.31 4.31 14.39
N ALA A 584 6.29 5.01 14.91
CA ALA A 584 4.89 4.92 14.46
C ALA A 584 4.34 3.49 14.30
N GLY A 585 4.63 2.60 15.27
CA GLY A 585 4.17 1.20 15.23
C GLY A 585 4.98 0.29 14.31
N ARG A 586 6.07 0.78 13.70
CA ARG A 586 6.93 0.04 12.78
C ARG A 586 8.35 -0.07 13.27
N LEU A 587 9.03 -1.12 12.81
CA LEU A 587 10.46 -1.27 12.87
C LEU A 587 11.02 -1.04 11.47
N VAL A 588 12.11 -0.28 11.37
CA VAL A 588 12.85 -0.02 10.14
C VAL A 588 14.27 -0.53 10.34
N ALA A 589 14.76 -1.31 9.39
CA ALA A 589 16.10 -1.86 9.42
C ALA A 589 16.87 -1.52 8.15
N GLY A 590 18.15 -1.21 8.34
CA GLY A 590 19.15 -1.20 7.26
C GLY A 590 19.86 -2.54 7.26
N THR A 591 19.92 -3.21 6.12
CA THR A 591 20.53 -4.53 5.96
C THR A 591 21.98 -4.42 5.47
N ALA A 592 22.78 -5.45 5.74
CA ALA A 592 24.17 -5.52 5.30
C ALA A 592 24.32 -5.46 3.77
N ASP A 593 23.33 -5.97 3.03
CA ASP A 593 23.27 -5.86 1.57
C ASP A 593 22.78 -4.49 1.04
N GLY A 594 22.59 -3.51 1.93
CA GLY A 594 22.31 -2.12 1.55
C GLY A 594 20.84 -1.85 1.21
N ARG A 595 19.89 -2.64 1.72
CA ARG A 595 18.46 -2.38 1.60
C ARG A 595 17.90 -1.71 2.86
N LEU A 596 16.88 -0.88 2.66
CA LEU A 596 16.04 -0.38 3.73
C LEU A 596 14.75 -1.19 3.73
N VAL A 597 14.44 -1.83 4.85
CA VAL A 597 13.23 -2.63 5.02
C VAL A 597 12.45 -2.17 6.25
N TRP A 598 11.16 -2.42 6.27
CA TRP A 598 10.34 -2.18 7.45
C TRP A 598 9.31 -3.28 7.71
N ARG A 599 8.79 -3.34 8.93
CA ARG A 599 7.67 -4.23 9.29
C ARG A 599 6.82 -3.58 10.37
N ASN A 600 5.59 -4.06 10.53
CA ASN A 600 4.76 -3.66 11.65
C ASN A 600 5.24 -4.39 12.93
N VAL A 601 5.05 -3.73 14.08
CA VAL A 601 5.23 -4.38 15.39
C VAL A 601 3.93 -5.08 15.75
N VAL A 602 3.99 -6.41 15.83
CA VAL A 602 2.86 -7.25 16.23
C VAL A 602 3.10 -7.70 17.66
N ALA A 603 2.08 -7.59 18.51
CA ALA A 603 2.19 -8.04 19.89
C ALA A 603 2.33 -9.58 19.93
N PRO A 604 3.18 -10.14 20.82
CA PRO A 604 3.24 -11.58 21.01
C PRO A 604 1.84 -12.14 21.37
N GLY A 605 1.29 -13.02 20.54
CA GLY A 605 -0.01 -13.68 20.77
C GLY A 605 -1.24 -13.01 20.15
N GLY A 606 -1.08 -11.97 19.32
CA GLY A 606 -2.18 -11.35 18.57
C GLY A 606 -2.23 -11.81 17.11
N GLY A 607 -2.67 -13.04 16.86
CA GLY A 607 -3.01 -13.55 15.52
C GLY A 607 -4.49 -13.35 15.23
#